data_AF-R7UME4-F1
#
_entry.id   AF-R7UME4-F1
#
_cell.length_a   1.000
_cell.length_b   1.000
_cell.length_c   1.000
_cell.angle_alpha   90.00
_cell.angle_beta   90.00
_cell.angle_gamma   90.00
#
_symmetry.space_group_name_H-M   'P 1'
#
loop_
_entity.id
_entity.type
_entity.pdbx_description
1 polymer ?
#
loop_
_entity_poly.entity_id
_entity_poly.type
_entity_poly.pdbx_seq_one_letter_code
_entity_poly.pdbx_strand_id
1 'polypeptide(L)' 'MTREEWEKQQSVIRRVYDPDTGRTRLIRGDGEVIEEIVSRDRQKEINKQATSADGISYMRQAGMLK' A
#
# COMPACT_ATOMS: atom_id res chain seq x y z
N MET A 1 29.27 -1.86 2.05
CA MET A 1 28.58 -0.67 1.53
C MET A 1 29.24 0.55 2.12
N THR A 2 29.77 1.41 1.28
CA THR A 2 30.30 2.72 1.68
C THR A 2 29.15 3.69 1.93
N ARG A 3 29.44 4.80 2.63
CA ARG A 3 28.44 5.85 2.88
C ARG A 3 27.85 6.39 1.56
N GLU A 4 28.69 6.64 0.56
CA GLU A 4 28.24 7.12 -0.76
C GLU A 4 27.34 6.10 -1.48
N GLU A 5 27.64 4.81 -1.38
CA GLU A 5 26.80 3.76 -1.96
C GLU A 5 25.43 3.69 -1.30
N TRP A 6 25.37 3.87 0.03
CA TRP A 6 24.12 3.91 0.78
C TRP A 6 23.29 5.16 0.42
N GLU A 7 23.91 6.34 0.39
CA GLU A 7 23.23 7.59 0.04
C GLU A 7 22.67 7.55 -1.40
N LYS A 8 23.41 6.98 -2.35
CA LYS A 8 22.91 6.74 -3.72
C LYS A 8 21.69 5.85 -3.74
N GLN A 9 21.67 4.75 -2.99
CA GLN A 9 20.50 3.87 -2.92
C GLN A 9 19.27 4.59 -2.33
N GLN A 10 19.46 5.39 -1.28
CA GLN A 10 18.36 6.14 -0.65
C GLN A 10 17.71 7.18 -1.56
N SER A 11 18.40 7.64 -2.62
CA SER A 11 17.84 8.54 -3.62
C SER A 11 16.84 7.88 -4.59
N VAL A 12 16.78 6.54 -4.62
CA VAL A 12 15.95 5.80 -5.57
C VAL A 12 14.59 5.48 -4.95
N ILE A 13 13.52 5.91 -5.60
CA ILE A 13 12.12 5.59 -5.26
C ILE A 13 11.52 4.76 -6.39
N ARG A 14 10.90 3.63 -6.04
CA ARG A 14 10.27 2.71 -7.00
C ARG A 14 8.87 2.30 -6.54
N ARG A 15 7.95 2.18 -7.50
CA ARG A 15 6.64 1.55 -7.27
C ARG A 15 6.78 0.05 -7.40
N VAL A 16 6.41 -0.67 -6.34
CA VAL A 16 6.47 -2.14 -6.29
C VAL A 16 5.06 -2.67 -6.08
N TYR A 17 4.62 -3.55 -6.98
CA TYR A 17 3.35 -4.26 -6.85
C TYR A 17 3.53 -5.50 -5.98
N ASP A 18 2.65 -5.66 -4.99
CA ASP A 18 2.56 -6.83 -4.12
C ASP A 18 1.44 -7.76 -4.63
N PRO A 19 1.77 -8.94 -5.17
CA PRO A 19 0.78 -9.85 -5.73
C PRO A 19 -0.11 -10.51 -4.67
N ASP A 20 0.34 -10.61 -3.41
CA ASP A 20 -0.42 -11.27 -2.35
C ASP A 20 -1.55 -10.37 -1.84
N THR A 21 -1.31 -9.06 -1.78
CA THR A 21 -2.30 -8.08 -1.32
C THR A 21 -2.93 -7.25 -2.43
N GLY A 22 -2.39 -7.31 -3.65
CA GLY A 22 -2.80 -6.51 -4.80
C GLY A 22 -2.45 -5.02 -4.69
N ARG A 23 -1.64 -4.61 -3.70
CA ARG A 23 -1.31 -3.20 -3.44
C ARG A 23 0.00 -2.79 -4.11
N THR A 24 0.04 -1.57 -4.61
CA THR A 24 1.30 -0.93 -5.05
C THR A 24 1.85 -0.06 -3.94
N ARG A 25 3.11 -0.27 -3.56
CA ARG A 25 3.83 0.50 -2.54
C ARG A 25 4.94 1.33 -3.16
N LEU A 26 5.23 2.50 -2.59
CA LEU A 26 6.47 3.22 -2.88
C LEU A 26 7.56 2.68 -1.94
N ILE A 27 8.67 2.24 -2.53
CA ILE A 27 9.84 1.74 -1.81
C ILE A 27 11.01 2.68 -2.07
N ARG A 28 11.63 3.17 -1.00
CA ARG A 28 12.90 3.91 -1.04
C ARG A 28 14.06 2.97 -0.73
N GLY A 29 15.13 3.10 -1.53
CA GLY A 29 16.36 2.36 -1.32
C GLY A 29 16.15 0.85 -1.23
N ASP A 30 16.63 0.27 -0.14
CA ASP A 30 16.68 -1.16 0.12
C ASP A 30 15.37 -1.76 0.63
N GLY A 31 14.40 -0.97 1.08
CA GLY A 31 13.12 -1.52 1.54
C GLY A 31 12.19 -0.60 2.33
N GLU A 32 12.55 0.67 2.55
CA GLU A 32 11.68 1.59 3.29
C GLU A 32 10.37 1.81 2.51
N VAL A 33 9.23 1.47 3.12
CA VAL A 33 7.92 1.78 2.57
C VAL A 33 7.58 3.23 2.90
N ILE A 34 7.29 4.03 1.88
CA ILE A 34 6.92 5.44 2.06
C ILE A 34 5.48 5.70 1.58
N GLU A 35 4.87 6.74 2.16
CA GLU A 35 3.54 7.19 1.78
C GLU A 35 3.57 8.15 0.59
N GLU A 36 2.52 8.10 -0.23
CA GLU A 36 2.29 9.03 -1.32
C GLU A 36 1.13 9.95 -0.97
N ILE A 37 1.36 11.27 -1.04
CA ILE A 37 0.24 12.22 -1.06
C ILE A 37 -0.42 12.13 -2.43
N VAL A 38 -1.67 11.67 -2.45
CA VAL A 38 -2.46 11.51 -3.67
C VAL A 38 -3.54 12.58 -3.79
N SER A 39 -4.10 12.73 -4.99
CA SER A 39 -5.29 13.57 -5.17
C SER A 39 -6.48 13.03 -4.36
N ARG A 40 -7.42 13.92 -4.04
CA ARG A 40 -8.66 13.55 -3.33
C ARG A 40 -9.43 12.44 -4.04
N ASP A 41 -9.52 12.49 -5.36
CA ASP A 41 -10.27 11.49 -6.13
C ASP A 41 -9.56 10.14 -6.12
N ARG A 42 -8.22 10.14 -6.22
CA ARG A 42 -7.43 8.92 -6.07
C ARG A 42 -7.57 8.32 -4.68
N GLN A 43 -7.57 9.15 -3.63
CA GLN A 43 -7.79 8.70 -2.27
C GLN A 43 -9.15 7.99 -2.10
N LYS A 44 -10.22 8.55 -2.69
CA LYS A 44 -11.56 7.92 -2.67
C LYS A 44 -11.57 6.56 -3.34
N GLU A 45 -10.91 6.41 -4.49
CA GLU A 45 -10.79 5.12 -5.19
C GLU A 45 -10.08 4.08 -4.33
N ILE A 46 -8.97 4.46 -3.71
CA ILE A 46 -8.20 3.59 -2.81
C ILE A 46 -9.08 3.13 -1.64
N ASN A 47 -9.78 4.05 -1.00
CA ASN A 47 -10.67 3.71 0.12
C ASN A 47 -11.79 2.76 -0.33
N LYS A 48 -12.44 3.05 -1.46
CA LYS A 48 -13.51 2.20 -2.00
C LYS A 48 -13.04 0.77 -2.26
N GLN A 49 -11.83 0.60 -2.83
CA GLN A 49 -11.27 -0.74 -3.07
C GLN A 49 -10.92 -1.42 -1.74
N ALA A 50 -10.26 -0.70 -0.83
CA ALA A 50 -9.79 -1.24 0.45
C ALA A 50 -10.91 -1.72 1.36
N THR A 51 -12.06 -1.04 1.37
CA THR A 51 -13.19 -1.35 2.25
C THR A 51 -14.32 -2.13 1.57
N SER A 52 -14.08 -2.63 0.34
CA SER A 52 -15.12 -3.27 -0.48
C SER A 52 -15.76 -4.52 0.14
N ALA A 53 -15.00 -5.24 0.99
CA ALA A 53 -15.45 -6.47 1.64
C ALA A 53 -15.88 -6.29 3.11
N ASP A 54 -15.72 -5.09 3.68
CA ASP A 54 -15.86 -4.87 5.13
C ASP A 54 -17.25 -5.22 5.63
N GLY A 55 -18.30 -4.84 4.89
CA GLY A 55 -19.68 -5.15 5.25
C GLY A 55 -19.95 -6.65 5.29
N ILE A 56 -19.41 -7.41 4.33
CA ILE A 56 -19.56 -8.87 4.29
C ILE A 56 -18.76 -9.51 5.43
N SER A 57 -17.54 -9.06 5.66
CA SER A 57 -16.69 -9.53 6.75
C SER A 57 -17.37 -9.34 8.11
N TYR A 58 -17.92 -8.15 8.33
CA TYR A 58 -18.70 -7.83 9.52
C TYR A 58 -19.92 -8.74 9.67
N MET A 59 -20.75 -8.88 8.62
CA MET A 59 -21.94 -9.71 8.69
C MET A 59 -21.63 -11.18 8.98
N ARG A 60 -20.53 -11.72 8.42
CA ARG A 60 -20.07 -13.07 8.73
C ARG A 60 -19.63 -13.20 10.19
N GLN A 61 -18.86 -12.24 10.70
CA GLN A 61 -18.39 -12.24 12.09
C GLN A 61 -19.55 -12.08 13.08
N ALA A 62 -20.56 -11.29 12.74
CA ALA A 62 -21.76 -11.06 13.55
C ALA A 62 -22.81 -12.19 13.43
N GLY A 63 -22.55 -13.26 12.66
CA GLY A 63 -23.50 -14.36 12.47
C GLY A 63 -24.76 -13.98 11.68
N MET A 64 -24.69 -12.88 10.91
CA MET A 64 -25.80 -12.36 10.11
C MET A 64 -25.84 -12.94 8.69
N LEU A 65 -24.76 -13.61 8.27
CA LEU A 65 -24.71 -14.44 7.08
C LEU A 65 -24.65 -15.91 7.50
N LYS A 66 -25.57 -16.73 6.96
CA LYS A 66 -25.58 -18.19 7.13
C LYS A 66 -24.53 -18.86 6.25
#